data_AF-A0A7V0ZK25-F1
#
_entry.id   AF-A0A7V0ZK25-F1
#
_cell.length_a   1.000
_cell.length_b   1.000
_cell.length_c   1.000
_cell.angle_alpha   90.00
_cell.angle_beta   90.00
_cell.angle_gamma   90.00
#
_symmetry.space_group_name_H-M   'P 1'
#
loop_
_entity.id
_entity.type
_entity.pdbx_description
1 polymer ?
#
loop_
_entity_poly.entity_id
_entity_poly.type
_entity_poly.pdbx_seq_one_letter_code
_entity_poly.pdbx_strand_id
1 'polypeptide(L)' 'MIGGIQLDSRKVGPGDLFLAMPGDVHDGRQFIEQAVANGAAAVVAETPVAGFVDEIPVPLVELPELRL' A
#
# COMPACT_ATOMS: atom_id res chain seq x y z
N MET A 1 8.98 9.01 9.80
CA MET A 1 10.19 8.25 9.40
C MET A 1 9.71 6.90 8.91
N ILE A 2 10.21 6.43 7.77
CA ILE A 2 9.84 5.11 7.23
C ILE A 2 10.86 4.09 7.75
N GLY A 3 10.37 3.04 8.41
CA GLY A 3 11.19 2.00 9.05
C GLY A 3 11.53 0.81 8.16
N GLY A 4 10.73 0.59 7.11
CA GLY A 4 10.87 -0.52 6.19
C GLY A 4 9.94 -0.36 4.98
N ILE A 5 10.08 -1.27 4.01
CA ILE A 5 9.23 -1.34 2.82
C ILE A 5 8.64 -2.75 2.75
N GLN A 6 7.33 -2.85 2.56
CA GLN A 6 6.62 -4.12 2.46
C GLN A 6 5.74 -4.15 1.22
N LEU A 7 5.76 -5.29 0.53
CA LEU A 7 4.81 -5.62 -0.54
C LEU A 7 3.72 -6.57 -0.06
N ASP A 8 3.94 -7.22 1.07
CA ASP A 8 2.99 -8.14 1.70
C ASP A 8 2.34 -7.42 2.87
N SER A 9 1.06 -7.08 2.73
CA SER A 9 0.28 -6.38 3.76
C SER A 9 0.28 -7.11 5.10
N ARG A 10 0.47 -8.43 5.09
CA ARG A 10 0.55 -9.28 6.31
C ARG A 10 1.85 -9.09 7.10
N LYS A 11 2.89 -8.53 6.46
CA LYS A 11 4.19 -8.25 7.08
C LYS A 11 4.38 -6.79 7.47
N VAL A 12 3.45 -5.92 7.08
CA VAL A 12 3.44 -4.51 7.46
C VAL A 12 3.41 -4.40 8.98
N GLY A 13 4.29 -3.57 9.51
CA GLY A 13 4.28 -3.15 10.91
C GLY A 13 4.27 -1.62 11.05
N PRO A 14 4.20 -1.13 12.30
CA PRO A 14 4.25 0.29 12.61
C PRO A 14 5.47 0.99 11.99
N GLY A 15 5.22 1.98 11.14
CA GLY A 15 6.28 2.76 10.50
C GLY A 15 6.69 2.29 9.11
N ASP A 16 6.16 1.18 8.62
CA ASP A 16 6.48 0.67 7.28
C ASP A 16 5.80 1.46 6.16
N LEU A 17 6.43 1.45 4.99
CA LEU A 17 5.83 1.85 3.72
C LEU A 17 5.24 0.61 3.04
N PHE A 18 3.96 0.65 2.69
CA PHE A 18 3.33 -0.40 1.90
C PHE A 18 3.32 -0.05 0.41
N LEU A 19 3.79 -0.98 -0.44
CA LEU A 19 3.72 -0.86 -1.90
C LEU A 19 2.56 -1.72 -2.43
N ALA A 20 1.47 -1.04 -2.80
CA ALA A 20 0.24 -1.63 -3.30
C ALA A 20 0.22 -1.67 -4.84
N MET A 21 0.75 -2.75 -5.40
CA MET A 21 0.86 -2.93 -6.86
C MET A 21 0.20 -4.22 -7.35
N PRO A 22 -0.21 -4.31 -8.62
CA PRO A 22 -0.71 -5.54 -9.20
C PRO A 22 0.34 -6.66 -9.12
N GLY A 23 -0.03 -7.79 -8.54
CA GLY A 23 0.76 -9.01 -8.57
C GLY A 23 0.17 -10.04 -9.53
N ASP A 24 0.86 -11.18 -9.69
CA ASP A 24 0.44 -12.24 -10.62
C ASP A 24 -0.90 -12.89 -10.22
N VAL A 25 -1.21 -12.91 -8.92
CA VAL A 25 -2.38 -13.63 -8.36
C VAL A 25 -3.41 -12.66 -7.79
N HIS A 26 -2.95 -11.63 -7.08
CA HIS A 26 -3.82 -10.65 -6.43
C HIS A 26 -3.31 -9.24 -6.70
N ASP A 27 -4.23 -8.28 -6.72
CA ASP A 27 -3.89 -6.87 -6.81
C ASP A 27 -3.59 -6.33 -5.41
N GLY A 28 -2.36 -5.86 -5.17
CA GLY A 28 -1.91 -5.34 -3.88
C GLY A 28 -2.78 -4.19 -3.35
N ARG A 29 -3.44 -3.44 -4.24
CA ARG A 29 -4.35 -2.34 -3.89
C ARG A 29 -5.55 -2.79 -3.09
N GLN A 30 -5.97 -4.05 -3.24
CA GLN A 30 -7.05 -4.65 -2.46
C GLN A 30 -6.71 -4.76 -0.96
N PHE A 31 -5.43 -4.61 -0.58
CA PHE A 31 -4.96 -4.78 0.79
C PHE A 31 -4.46 -3.48 1.43
N ILE A 32 -4.75 -2.33 0.83
CA ILE A 32 -4.34 -1.02 1.36
C ILE A 32 -4.88 -0.81 2.78
N GLU A 33 -6.18 -0.99 3.00
CA GLU A 33 -6.79 -0.81 4.33
C GLU A 33 -6.19 -1.74 5.37
N GLN A 34 -5.90 -2.99 5.00
CA GLN A 34 -5.25 -3.96 5.88
C GLN A 34 -3.83 -3.53 6.28
N ALA A 35 -3.04 -3.01 5.33
CA ALA A 35 -1.71 -2.49 5.60
C ALA A 35 -1.77 -1.28 6.55
N VAL A 36 -2.73 -0.37 6.33
CA VAL A 36 -2.95 0.78 7.22
C VAL A 36 -3.34 0.33 8.62
N ALA A 37 -4.25 -0.64 8.74
CA ALA A 37 -4.64 -1.22 10.02
C ALA A 37 -3.46 -1.88 10.77
N ASN A 38 -2.49 -2.42 10.03
CA ASN A 38 -1.26 -3.01 10.58
C ASN A 38 -0.18 -1.98 10.96
N GLY A 39 -0.41 -0.69 10.69
CA GLY A 39 0.48 0.40 11.09
C GLY A 39 1.37 0.94 9.98
N ALA A 40 1.03 0.72 8.71
CA ALA A 40 1.72 1.42 7.62
C ALA A 40 1.72 2.93 7.88
N ALA A 41 2.88 3.56 7.78
CA ALA A 41 3.02 5.01 7.92
C ALA A 41 2.67 5.76 6.63
N ALA A 42 2.71 5.08 5.49
CA ALA A 42 2.31 5.58 4.18
C ALA A 42 2.08 4.42 3.21
N VAL A 43 1.39 4.71 2.11
CA VAL A 43 1.11 3.78 1.02
C VAL A 43 1.52 4.40 -0.31
N VAL A 44 2.22 3.62 -1.14
CA VAL A 44 2.41 3.94 -2.57
C VAL A 44 1.66 2.88 -3.36
N ALA A 45 0.83 3.31 -4.30
CA ALA A 45 -0.05 2.41 -5.03
C ALA A 45 0.02 2.63 -6.55
N GLU A 46 -0.18 1.57 -7.33
CA GLU A 46 -0.37 1.68 -8.77
C GLU A 46 -1.62 2.51 -9.09
N THR A 47 -1.51 3.43 -10.03
CA THR A 47 -2.66 4.23 -10.48
C THR A 47 -3.62 3.38 -11.35
N PRO A 48 -4.95 3.54 -11.26
CA PRO A 48 -5.70 4.32 -10.28
C PRO A 48 -5.98 3.54 -8.99
N VAL A 49 -6.16 4.25 -7.88
CA VAL A 49 -6.64 3.68 -6.60
C VAL A 49 -8.15 3.79 -6.42
N ALA A 50 -8.82 4.59 -7.26
CA ALA A 50 -10.28 4.70 -7.26
C ALA A 50 -10.93 3.32 -7.44
N GLY A 51 -11.80 2.93 -6.50
CA GLY A 51 -12.42 1.61 -6.44
C GLY A 51 -11.68 0.57 -5.60
N PHE A 52 -10.49 0.90 -5.07
CA PHE A 52 -9.78 0.08 -4.08
C PHE A 52 -9.88 0.67 -2.67
N VAL A 53 -9.79 1.99 -2.56
CA VAL A 53 -9.84 2.71 -1.29
C VAL A 53 -10.36 4.13 -1.52
N ASP A 54 -11.20 4.63 -0.61
CA ASP A 54 -11.76 5.98 -0.69
C ASP A 54 -10.90 7.00 0.09
N GLU A 55 -10.64 6.73 1.37
CA GLU A 55 -9.84 7.59 2.24
C GLU A 55 -9.09 6.75 3.28
N ILE A 56 -7.83 7.10 3.55
CA ILE A 56 -7.02 6.47 4.60
C ILE A 56 -6.37 7.54 5.49
N PRO A 57 -6.14 7.25 6.79
CA PRO A 57 -5.56 8.19 7.75
C PRO A 57 -4.04 8.41 7.56
N VAL A 58 -3.45 7.91 6.48
CA VAL A 58 -2.02 8.01 6.17
C VAL A 58 -1.82 8.47 4.73
N PRO A 59 -0.68 9.07 4.39
CA PRO A 59 -0.43 9.51 3.01
C PRO A 59 -0.54 8.35 2.00
N LEU A 60 -1.31 8.57 0.93
CA LEU A 60 -1.41 7.72 -0.25
C LEU A 60 -0.78 8.44 -1.44
N VAL A 61 0.16 7.79 -2.11
CA VAL A 61 0.74 8.30 -3.36
C VAL A 61 0.42 7.33 -4.48
N GLU A 62 -0.29 7.81 -5.49
CA GLU A 62 -0.53 7.06 -6.72
C GLU A 62 0.62 7.28 -7.70
N LEU A 63 1.21 6.19 -8.21
CA LEU A 63 2.23 6.22 -9.24
C LEU A 63 1.81 5.32 -10.41
N PRO A 64 1.86 5.78 -11.67
CA PRO A 64 1.68 4.90 -12.81
C PRO A 64 2.92 4.04 -13.04
N GLU A 65 2.73 2.82 -13.54
CA GLU A 65 3.81 1.87 -13.87
C GLU A 65 4.70 1.50 -12.67
N LEU A 66 4.10 1.41 -11.49
CA LEU A 66 4.75 0.98 -10.28
C LEU A 66 5.23 -0.48 -10.43
N ARG A 67 6.55 -0.67 -10.39
CA ARG A 67 7.24 -1.96 -10.49
C ARG A 67 8.45 -1.99 -9.55
N LEU A 68 8.87 -3.19 -9.15
CA LEU A 68 10.12 -3.41 -8.43
C LEU A 68 11.34 -3.39 -9.35
#